data_AF-T1B072-F1
#
_entry.id   AF-T1B072-F1
#
_cell.length_a   1.000
_cell.length_b   1.000
_cell.length_c   1.000
_cell.angle_alpha   90.00
_cell.angle_beta   90.00
_cell.angle_gamma   90.00
#
_symmetry.space_group_name_H-M   'P 1'
#
loop_
_entity.id
_entity.type
_entity.pdbx_description
1 polymer ?
#
loop_
_entity_poly.entity_id
_entity_poly.type
_entity_poly.pdbx_seq_one_letter_code
_entity_poly.pdbx_strand_id
1 'polypeptide(L)'
;ARREAELGFAFVTGGFLSWPDLFRPWIEQTENPDAGPLTRWFQTNTFYRPPRVSGPLKRRPRGIFGTLPPLEPDPTGRPRGWAAPGPWTFARLCEDPGGKGPEKLSRLWADRLAQEAPALRAGGIGSLLLLEPCLVADPPRPREGAGLRKAYQSLAPVLTGPEDGIWTFFGDATPVLPLVSRLPGKLLGVDLTETEPSRLRNFPKGKTLGLGVLDPRTSLPEEIPAIVSTVRT
;
A
#
# COMPACT_ATOMS: atom_id res chain seq x y z
N ALA A 1 14.45 0.18 10.17
CA ALA A 1 15.48 0.82 9.32
C ALA A 1 16.89 0.21 9.44
N ARG A 2 17.66 0.46 10.52
CA ARG A 2 19.07 -0.01 10.61
C ARG A 2 19.21 -1.52 10.47
N ARG A 3 18.37 -2.28 11.20
CA ARG A 3 18.40 -3.74 11.18
C ARG A 3 18.04 -4.35 9.82
N GLU A 4 17.02 -3.80 9.15
CA GLU A 4 16.65 -4.23 7.78
C GLU A 4 17.81 -3.99 6.80
N ALA A 5 18.50 -2.84 6.90
CA ALA A 5 19.65 -2.53 6.06
C ALA A 5 20.84 -3.48 6.31
N GLU A 6 21.15 -3.77 7.59
CA GLU A 6 22.17 -4.77 7.99
C GLU A 6 21.86 -6.16 7.45
N LEU A 7 20.58 -6.55 7.44
CA LEU A 7 20.12 -7.84 6.92
C LEU A 7 19.97 -7.85 5.39
N GLY A 8 20.31 -6.75 4.71
CA GLY A 8 20.36 -6.70 3.25
C GLY A 8 19.02 -6.43 2.56
N PHE A 9 17.96 -6.08 3.28
CA PHE A 9 16.65 -5.81 2.69
C PHE A 9 16.74 -4.68 1.66
N ALA A 10 16.18 -4.91 0.47
CA ALA A 10 16.13 -3.89 -0.59
C ALA A 10 15.11 -2.79 -0.26
N PHE A 11 13.99 -3.17 0.34
CA PHE A 11 12.93 -2.27 0.76
C PHE A 11 12.99 -2.04 2.26
N VAL A 12 13.71 -0.99 2.69
CA VAL A 12 13.85 -0.65 4.11
C VAL A 12 12.69 0.24 4.54
N THR A 13 11.85 -0.26 5.45
CA THR A 13 10.68 0.47 5.92
C THR A 13 11.03 1.31 7.16
N GLY A 14 11.15 2.62 6.97
CA GLY A 14 11.52 3.55 8.04
C GLY A 14 10.38 4.00 8.95
N GLY A 15 9.13 3.74 8.55
CA GLY A 15 7.93 4.34 9.17
C GLY A 15 7.10 3.40 10.03
N PHE A 16 6.90 2.13 9.66
CA PHE A 16 5.83 1.31 10.27
C PHE A 16 5.96 1.05 11.78
N LEU A 17 7.17 1.16 12.35
CA LEU A 17 7.39 0.99 13.80
C LEU A 17 6.95 2.21 14.62
N SER A 18 6.86 3.40 14.03
CA SER A 18 6.43 4.63 14.72
C SER A 18 4.96 4.98 14.46
N TRP A 19 4.25 4.13 13.69
CA TRP A 19 2.92 4.43 13.17
C TRP A 19 1.86 3.79 14.06
N PRO A 20 0.90 4.58 14.60
CA PRO A 20 -0.19 4.02 15.39
C PRO A 20 -1.07 3.05 14.58
N ASP A 21 -1.26 3.35 13.29
CA ASP A 21 -1.87 2.49 12.30
C ASP A 21 -1.51 2.96 10.87
N LEU A 22 -2.00 2.25 9.85
CA LEU A 22 -1.71 2.52 8.44
C LEU A 22 -2.15 3.92 7.97
N PHE A 23 -3.26 4.44 8.50
CA PHE A 23 -3.84 5.70 8.02
C PHE A 23 -3.41 6.91 8.84
N ARG A 24 -3.21 6.75 10.16
CA ARG A 24 -3.04 7.87 11.10
C ARG A 24 -1.98 8.90 10.67
N PRO A 25 -0.77 8.52 10.24
CA PRO A 25 0.24 9.50 9.84
C PRO A 25 -0.14 10.29 8.59
N TRP A 26 -0.95 9.71 7.71
CA TRP A 26 -1.51 10.40 6.56
C TRP A 26 -2.65 11.33 6.95
N ILE A 27 -3.55 10.87 7.83
CA ILE A 27 -4.70 11.64 8.33
C ILE A 27 -4.19 12.89 9.07
N GLU A 28 -3.23 12.74 9.98
CA GLU A 28 -2.68 13.86 10.76
C GLU A 28 -2.03 14.94 9.89
N GLN A 29 -1.53 14.56 8.71
CA GLN A 29 -0.92 15.47 7.73
C GLN A 29 -1.85 15.87 6.59
N THR A 30 -3.15 15.69 6.79
CA THR A 30 -4.18 16.11 5.85
C THR A 30 -5.27 16.88 6.59
N GLU A 31 -5.67 18.03 6.07
CA GLU A 31 -6.89 18.71 6.50
C GLU A 31 -8.07 17.96 5.89
N ASN A 32 -8.90 17.36 6.75
CA ASN A 32 -9.81 16.27 6.39
C ASN A 32 -9.02 15.04 5.88
N PRO A 33 -9.32 13.81 6.32
CA PRO A 33 -10.40 13.41 7.20
C PRO A 33 -10.07 13.58 8.69
N ASP A 34 -11.08 13.45 9.55
CA ASP A 34 -10.86 13.21 10.98
C ASP A 34 -10.59 11.71 11.22
N ALA A 35 -10.06 11.36 12.38
CA ALA A 35 -9.94 9.96 12.77
C ALA A 35 -11.21 9.51 13.52
N GLY A 36 -11.86 8.49 13.01
CA GLY A 36 -13.05 7.87 13.61
C GLY A 36 -12.75 7.05 14.88
N PRO A 37 -13.75 6.30 15.38
CA PRO A 37 -13.61 5.43 16.53
C PRO A 37 -12.65 4.27 16.24
N LEU A 38 -12.05 3.70 17.29
CA LEU A 38 -11.16 2.55 17.14
C LEU A 38 -11.94 1.32 16.65
N THR A 39 -11.50 0.70 15.56
CA THR A 39 -12.11 -0.51 14.99
C THR A 39 -11.06 -1.55 14.61
N ARG A 40 -11.48 -2.80 14.49
CA ARG A 40 -10.59 -3.94 14.24
C ARG A 40 -10.06 -3.91 12.80
N TRP A 41 -8.76 -4.15 12.63
CA TRP A 41 -8.13 -4.26 11.32
C TRP A 41 -8.32 -5.68 10.77
N PHE A 42 -9.24 -5.85 9.81
CA PHE A 42 -9.59 -7.15 9.21
C PHE A 42 -9.78 -8.26 10.28
N GLN A 43 -9.43 -9.51 9.97
CA GLN A 43 -9.45 -10.64 10.89
C GLN A 43 -8.14 -10.76 11.70
N THR A 44 -7.57 -9.64 12.15
CA THR A 44 -6.35 -9.62 12.97
C THR A 44 -6.66 -9.19 14.40
N ASN A 45 -5.70 -9.23 15.32
CA ASN A 45 -5.88 -8.66 16.68
C ASN A 45 -5.38 -7.21 16.80
N THR A 46 -5.18 -6.52 15.66
CA THR A 46 -4.81 -5.10 15.63
C THR A 46 -6.01 -4.22 15.30
N PHE A 47 -5.85 -2.92 15.54
CA PHE A 47 -6.92 -1.93 15.43
C PHE A 47 -6.41 -0.69 14.69
N TYR A 48 -7.33 0.03 14.07
CA TYR A 48 -7.06 1.31 13.41
C TYR A 48 -8.21 2.28 13.67
N ARG A 49 -7.98 3.56 13.38
CA ARG A 49 -9.06 4.55 13.34
C ARG A 49 -9.41 4.87 11.88
N PRO A 50 -10.64 4.57 11.43
CA PRO A 50 -11.03 4.80 10.05
C PRO A 50 -11.01 6.30 9.75
N PRO A 51 -10.48 6.73 8.59
CA PRO A 51 -10.60 8.11 8.18
C PRO A 51 -12.08 8.48 8.00
N ARG A 52 -12.54 9.59 8.57
CA ARG A 52 -13.91 10.10 8.38
C ARG A 52 -13.92 11.31 7.45
N VAL A 53 -14.35 11.08 6.20
CA VAL A 53 -14.21 12.04 5.09
C VAL A 53 -15.47 12.91 4.95
N SER A 54 -15.48 14.06 5.60
CA SER A 54 -16.59 15.03 5.46
C SER A 54 -16.40 15.97 4.26
N GLY A 55 -15.18 16.23 3.80
CA GLY A 55 -14.88 17.25 2.80
C GLY A 55 -13.70 16.93 1.87
N PRO A 56 -13.17 17.94 1.16
CA PRO A 56 -11.94 17.81 0.37
C PRO A 56 -10.73 17.52 1.26
N LEU A 57 -9.78 16.74 0.74
CA LEU A 57 -8.53 16.39 1.42
C LEU A 57 -7.44 17.38 1.01
N LYS A 58 -6.87 18.14 1.95
CA LYS A 58 -5.78 19.08 1.65
C LYS A 58 -4.51 18.72 2.39
N ARG A 59 -3.37 18.68 1.69
CA ARG A 59 -2.07 18.46 2.32
C ARG A 59 -1.73 19.57 3.31
N ARG A 60 -1.34 19.22 4.54
CA ARG A 60 -0.76 20.20 5.48
C ARG A 60 0.67 20.57 5.09
N PRO A 61 1.17 21.78 5.42
CA PRO A 61 2.50 22.24 5.00
C PRO A 61 3.65 21.29 5.37
N ARG A 62 3.63 20.77 6.61
CA ARG A 62 4.66 19.86 7.15
C ARG A 62 4.76 18.55 6.35
N GLY A 63 3.63 18.04 5.86
CA GLY A 63 3.57 16.76 5.14
C GLY A 63 3.95 15.56 6.00
N ILE A 64 3.82 14.37 5.43
CA ILE A 64 4.12 13.12 6.14
C ILE A 64 5.61 13.01 6.44
N PHE A 65 6.45 13.36 5.47
CA PHE A 65 7.90 13.22 5.62
C PHE A 65 8.45 14.12 6.74
N GLY A 66 7.93 15.34 6.88
CA GLY A 66 8.33 16.26 7.94
C GLY A 66 7.91 15.84 9.35
N THR A 67 7.10 14.78 9.48
CA THR A 67 6.66 14.23 10.78
C THR A 67 7.45 13.05 11.28
N LEU A 68 8.27 12.47 10.43
CA LEU A 68 9.02 11.29 10.77
C LEU A 68 10.26 11.69 11.58
N PRO A 69 10.72 10.82 12.50
CA PRO A 69 12.08 10.94 12.99
C PRO A 69 13.04 10.95 11.80
N PRO A 70 14.18 11.68 11.90
CA PRO A 70 15.19 11.67 10.85
C PRO A 70 15.51 10.25 10.42
N LEU A 71 15.37 9.98 9.12
CA LEU A 71 15.77 8.70 8.57
C LEU A 71 17.29 8.71 8.50
N GLU A 72 17.93 7.86 9.32
CA GLU A 72 19.37 7.62 9.21
C GLU A 72 19.73 7.29 7.75
N PRO A 73 20.89 7.71 7.23
CA PRO A 73 21.33 7.28 5.90
C PRO A 73 21.43 5.75 5.82
N ASP A 74 21.03 5.16 4.68
CA ASP A 74 21.36 3.76 4.43
C ASP A 74 22.87 3.67 4.14
N PRO A 75 23.67 2.92 4.92
CA PRO A 75 25.10 2.79 4.69
C PRO A 75 25.45 2.16 3.32
N THR A 76 24.49 1.51 2.66
CA THR A 76 24.62 0.95 1.31
C THR A 76 24.19 1.91 0.21
N GLY A 77 23.66 3.09 0.55
CA GLY A 77 23.20 4.10 -0.41
C GLY A 77 21.93 3.71 -1.19
N ARG A 78 21.24 2.63 -0.81
CA ARG A 78 20.02 2.19 -1.49
C ARG A 78 18.85 3.13 -1.19
N PRO A 79 17.99 3.42 -2.20
CA PRO A 79 16.80 4.22 -1.98
C PRO A 79 15.83 3.51 -1.03
N ARG A 80 15.16 4.29 -0.18
CA ARG A 80 14.21 3.74 0.79
C ARG A 80 12.86 3.45 0.17
N GLY A 81 12.19 2.45 0.74
CA GLY A 81 10.80 2.13 0.47
C GLY A 81 9.85 2.85 1.41
N TRP A 82 8.66 3.17 0.92
CA TRP A 82 7.59 3.74 1.71
C TRP A 82 6.26 3.12 1.31
N ALA A 83 5.48 2.61 2.27
CA ALA A 83 4.14 2.13 1.98
C ALA A 83 3.07 3.11 2.44
N ALA A 84 2.01 3.21 1.65
CA ALA A 84 0.86 4.07 1.86
C ALA A 84 -0.42 3.23 1.74
N PRO A 85 -1.51 3.55 2.46
CA PRO A 85 -2.79 2.97 2.12
C PRO A 85 -3.16 3.36 0.69
N GLY A 86 -3.51 2.37 -0.12
CA GLY A 86 -3.86 2.61 -1.51
C GLY A 86 -5.26 3.23 -1.67
N PRO A 87 -5.56 3.83 -2.84
CA PRO A 87 -6.85 4.47 -3.13
C PRO A 87 -8.10 3.61 -2.90
N TRP A 88 -8.08 2.31 -3.21
CA TRP A 88 -9.26 1.46 -3.04
C TRP A 88 -9.48 1.13 -1.57
N THR A 89 -8.43 0.69 -0.89
CA THR A 89 -8.44 0.39 0.55
C THR A 89 -8.85 1.59 1.37
N PHE A 90 -8.35 2.79 1.05
CA PHE A 90 -8.84 4.01 1.68
C PHE A 90 -10.36 4.19 1.50
N ALA A 91 -10.85 4.05 0.27
CA ALA A 91 -12.26 4.25 -0.05
C ALA A 91 -13.19 3.21 0.60
N ARG A 92 -12.70 1.99 0.86
CA ARG A 92 -13.48 0.92 1.51
C ARG A 92 -13.46 0.99 3.03
N LEU A 93 -12.37 1.51 3.61
CA LEU A 93 -12.17 1.53 5.05
C LEU A 93 -12.43 2.90 5.71
N CYS A 94 -12.70 3.94 4.92
CA CYS A 94 -13.08 5.24 5.45
C CYS A 94 -14.60 5.31 5.74
N GLU A 95 -14.96 6.18 6.68
CA GLU A 95 -16.35 6.60 6.88
C GLU A 95 -16.69 7.75 5.92
N ASP A 96 -17.80 7.60 5.20
CA ASP A 96 -18.28 8.58 4.21
C ASP A 96 -19.66 9.12 4.59
N PRO A 97 -19.75 9.98 5.62
CA PRO A 97 -21.03 10.55 6.05
C PRO A 97 -21.71 11.39 4.97
N GLY A 98 -20.95 11.85 3.97
CA GLY A 98 -21.46 12.64 2.86
C GLY A 98 -21.89 11.83 1.63
N GLY A 99 -21.80 10.50 1.66
CA GLY A 99 -22.23 9.63 0.56
C GLY A 99 -21.53 9.91 -0.78
N LYS A 100 -20.26 10.31 -0.76
CA LYS A 100 -19.41 10.54 -1.94
C LYS A 100 -19.27 9.29 -2.80
N GLY A 101 -19.23 8.11 -2.18
CA GLY A 101 -19.03 6.83 -2.83
C GLY A 101 -17.57 6.50 -3.15
N PRO A 102 -17.26 5.21 -3.41
CA PRO A 102 -15.90 4.71 -3.44
C PRO A 102 -15.05 5.29 -4.57
N GLU A 103 -15.64 5.54 -5.75
CA GLU A 103 -14.91 6.15 -6.88
C GLU A 103 -14.36 7.54 -6.53
N LYS A 104 -15.21 8.39 -5.95
CA LYS A 104 -14.83 9.76 -5.56
C LYS A 104 -13.81 9.75 -4.42
N LEU A 105 -13.98 8.86 -3.44
CA LEU A 105 -13.05 8.71 -2.32
C LEU A 105 -11.68 8.21 -2.79
N SER A 106 -11.63 7.22 -3.68
CA SER A 106 -10.37 6.75 -4.27
C SER A 106 -9.67 7.87 -5.02
N ARG A 107 -10.41 8.69 -5.78
CA ARG A 107 -9.82 9.83 -6.49
C ARG A 107 -9.26 10.88 -5.55
N LEU A 108 -10.01 11.27 -4.51
CA LEU A 108 -9.54 12.22 -3.50
C LEU A 108 -8.26 11.74 -2.82
N TRP A 109 -8.20 10.44 -2.48
CA TRP A 109 -7.02 9.87 -1.87
C TRP A 109 -5.83 9.78 -2.81
N ALA A 110 -6.05 9.35 -4.06
CA ALA A 110 -5.01 9.34 -5.09
C ALA A 110 -4.41 10.74 -5.29
N ASP A 111 -5.24 11.77 -5.40
CA ASP A 111 -4.76 13.15 -5.57
C ASP A 111 -3.97 13.62 -4.31
N ARG A 112 -4.39 13.19 -3.11
CA ARG A 112 -3.66 13.47 -1.86
C ARG A 112 -2.29 12.78 -1.81
N LEU A 113 -2.20 11.51 -2.24
CA LEU A 113 -0.95 10.76 -2.33
C LEU A 113 0.00 11.42 -3.35
N ALA A 114 -0.52 11.82 -4.51
CA ALA A 114 0.27 12.49 -5.54
C ALA A 114 0.89 13.80 -5.04
N GLN A 115 0.16 14.58 -4.22
CA GLN A 115 0.69 15.80 -3.59
C GLN A 115 1.84 15.53 -2.61
N GLU A 116 1.89 14.35 -1.98
CA GLU A 116 2.93 14.01 -1.01
C GLU A 116 4.21 13.48 -1.66
N ALA A 117 4.07 12.81 -2.82
CA ALA A 117 5.16 12.09 -3.45
C ALA A 117 6.43 12.92 -3.69
N PRO A 118 6.37 14.19 -4.17
CA PRO A 118 7.59 15.00 -4.36
C PRO A 118 8.39 15.19 -3.07
N ALA A 119 7.73 15.42 -1.94
CA ALA A 119 8.39 15.59 -0.65
C ALA A 119 9.03 14.28 -0.17
N LEU A 120 8.35 13.14 -0.38
CA LEU A 120 8.92 11.81 -0.11
C LEU A 120 10.17 11.54 -0.97
N ARG A 121 10.12 11.88 -2.27
CA ARG A 121 11.28 11.72 -3.17
C ARG A 121 12.47 12.58 -2.74
N ALA A 122 12.22 13.86 -2.44
CA ALA A 122 13.26 14.76 -1.93
C ALA A 122 13.86 14.26 -0.60
N GLY A 123 13.07 13.52 0.18
CA GLY A 123 13.47 12.85 1.41
C GLY A 123 14.22 11.52 1.24
N GLY A 124 14.55 11.10 0.02
CA GLY A 124 15.30 9.86 -0.25
C GLY A 124 14.45 8.59 -0.36
N ILE A 125 13.12 8.72 -0.46
CA ILE A 125 12.23 7.60 -0.76
C ILE A 125 12.26 7.31 -2.27
N GLY A 126 12.85 6.20 -2.69
CA GLY A 126 12.90 5.81 -4.10
C GLY A 126 11.82 4.83 -4.53
N SER A 127 11.08 4.23 -3.58
CA SER A 127 9.95 3.34 -3.88
C SER A 127 8.71 3.66 -3.03
N LEU A 128 7.52 3.72 -3.67
CA LEU A 128 6.20 3.94 -3.08
C LEU A 128 5.31 2.72 -3.31
N LEU A 129 4.96 2.03 -2.23
CA LEU A 129 4.13 0.83 -2.24
C LEU A 129 2.72 1.14 -1.74
N LEU A 130 1.71 0.98 -2.60
CA LEU A 130 0.32 1.15 -2.24
C LEU A 130 -0.22 -0.16 -1.65
N LEU A 131 -0.50 -0.17 -0.35
CA LEU A 131 -1.08 -1.31 0.35
C LEU A 131 -2.57 -1.39 0.04
N GLU A 132 -2.98 -2.48 -0.60
CA GLU A 132 -4.32 -2.68 -1.13
C GLU A 132 -4.98 -4.02 -0.71
N PRO A 133 -5.12 -4.31 0.60
CA PRO A 133 -5.83 -5.52 1.04
C PRO A 133 -7.29 -5.54 0.60
N CYS A 134 -7.97 -4.39 0.47
CA CYS A 134 -9.35 -4.37 0.01
C CYS A 134 -9.51 -4.74 -1.46
N LEU A 135 -8.46 -4.72 -2.28
CA LEU A 135 -8.59 -5.23 -3.65
C LEU A 135 -8.94 -6.71 -3.65
N VAL A 136 -8.45 -7.49 -2.69
CA VAL A 136 -8.70 -8.94 -2.61
C VAL A 136 -9.79 -9.29 -1.60
N ALA A 137 -9.92 -8.53 -0.51
CA ALA A 137 -10.91 -8.79 0.53
C ALA A 137 -12.31 -8.22 0.20
N ASP A 138 -12.39 -7.12 -0.56
CA ASP A 138 -13.64 -6.47 -0.96
C ASP A 138 -13.48 -5.84 -2.36
N PRO A 139 -13.35 -6.69 -3.40
CA PRO A 139 -12.94 -6.26 -4.73
C PRO A 139 -13.95 -5.29 -5.37
N PRO A 140 -13.49 -4.35 -6.21
CA PRO A 140 -14.36 -3.46 -6.95
C PRO A 140 -15.28 -4.25 -7.89
N ARG A 141 -16.56 -3.86 -7.92
CA ARG A 141 -17.52 -4.42 -8.88
C ARG A 141 -17.16 -3.96 -10.30
N PRO A 142 -17.61 -4.67 -11.35
CA PRO A 142 -17.30 -4.28 -12.73
C PRO A 142 -17.58 -2.81 -13.07
N ARG A 143 -18.69 -2.26 -12.55
CA ARG A 143 -19.09 -0.85 -12.73
C ARG A 143 -18.14 0.16 -12.07
N GLU A 144 -17.43 -0.24 -11.00
CA GLU A 144 -16.52 0.63 -10.24
C GLU A 144 -15.10 0.64 -10.86
N GLY A 145 -14.77 -0.39 -11.64
CA GLY A 145 -13.42 -0.56 -12.20
C GLY A 145 -12.97 0.59 -13.11
N ALA A 146 -13.88 1.25 -13.84
CA ALA A 146 -13.52 2.38 -14.70
C ALA A 146 -13.11 3.62 -13.88
N GLY A 147 -13.89 3.94 -12.86
CA GLY A 147 -13.60 5.03 -11.92
C GLY A 147 -12.31 4.79 -11.15
N LEU A 148 -12.12 3.56 -10.67
CA LEU A 148 -10.91 3.18 -9.97
C LEU A 148 -9.66 3.34 -10.83
N ARG A 149 -9.69 2.86 -12.09
CA ARG A 149 -8.56 3.06 -13.02
C ARG A 149 -8.22 4.54 -13.21
N LYS A 150 -9.23 5.42 -13.32
CA LYS A 150 -9.01 6.87 -13.42
C LYS A 150 -8.40 7.47 -12.16
N ALA A 151 -8.78 6.99 -10.98
CA ALA A 151 -8.17 7.41 -9.72
C ALA A 151 -6.69 7.03 -9.67
N TYR A 152 -6.34 5.79 -9.97
CA TYR A 152 -4.94 5.40 -9.99
C TYR A 152 -4.14 6.05 -11.11
N GLN A 153 -4.74 6.31 -12.27
CA GLN A 153 -4.03 6.95 -13.38
C GLN A 153 -3.48 8.34 -12.99
N SER A 154 -4.10 9.04 -12.02
CA SER A 154 -3.52 10.30 -11.51
C SER A 154 -2.24 10.10 -10.69
N LEU A 155 -1.95 8.87 -10.25
CA LEU A 155 -0.69 8.49 -9.59
C LEU A 155 0.41 8.12 -10.58
N ALA A 156 0.12 7.88 -11.86
CA ALA A 156 1.12 7.47 -12.84
C ALA A 156 2.35 8.40 -12.92
N PRO A 157 2.21 9.74 -12.83
CA PRO A 157 3.36 10.64 -12.85
C PRO A 157 4.30 10.53 -11.64
N VAL A 158 3.83 9.98 -10.52
CA VAL A 158 4.59 9.88 -9.26
C VAL A 158 5.05 8.46 -8.93
N LEU A 159 4.43 7.45 -9.57
CA LEU A 159 4.78 6.03 -9.46
C LEU A 159 5.81 5.62 -10.52
N THR A 160 6.99 6.25 -10.50
CA THR A 160 8.07 6.10 -11.48
C THR A 160 9.26 5.24 -11.01
N GLY A 161 9.33 4.96 -9.71
CA GLY A 161 10.35 4.13 -9.06
C GLY A 161 10.31 2.67 -9.53
N PRO A 162 11.43 1.94 -9.39
CA PRO A 162 11.55 0.56 -9.87
C PRO A 162 10.61 -0.40 -9.13
N GLU A 163 10.35 -0.15 -7.85
CA GLU A 163 9.50 -0.98 -6.98
C GLU A 163 8.22 -0.23 -6.58
N ASP A 164 7.93 0.90 -7.23
CA ASP A 164 6.63 1.55 -7.07
C ASP A 164 5.54 0.59 -7.54
N GLY A 165 4.46 0.47 -6.78
CA GLY A 165 3.45 -0.50 -7.12
C GLY A 165 2.39 -0.71 -6.07
N ILE A 166 1.73 -1.85 -6.16
CA ILE A 166 0.61 -2.24 -5.33
C ILE A 166 0.99 -3.53 -4.59
N TRP A 167 0.64 -3.63 -3.32
CA TRP A 167 0.82 -4.84 -2.54
C TRP A 167 -0.52 -5.30 -1.96
N THR A 168 -0.95 -6.51 -2.31
CA THR A 168 -2.20 -7.12 -1.86
C THR A 168 -1.92 -8.22 -0.85
N PHE A 169 -2.84 -8.43 0.09
CA PHE A 169 -2.74 -9.45 1.15
C PHE A 169 -4.12 -9.72 1.77
N PHE A 170 -4.23 -10.80 2.54
CA PHE A 170 -5.47 -11.30 3.14
C PHE A 170 -6.49 -11.89 2.15
N GLY A 171 -6.08 -12.23 0.94
CA GLY A 171 -6.93 -12.92 -0.02
C GLY A 171 -6.25 -13.25 -1.33
N ASP A 172 -6.88 -14.14 -2.10
CA ASP A 172 -6.43 -14.56 -3.43
C ASP A 172 -6.38 -13.35 -4.40
N ALA A 173 -5.18 -13.05 -4.93
CA ALA A 173 -4.97 -11.95 -5.86
C ALA A 173 -5.40 -12.30 -7.30
N THR A 174 -5.59 -13.58 -7.64
CA THR A 174 -5.89 -14.04 -9.01
C THR A 174 -7.07 -13.30 -9.65
N PRO A 175 -8.23 -13.11 -8.97
CA PRO A 175 -9.40 -12.46 -9.57
C PRO A 175 -9.16 -10.99 -9.94
N VAL A 176 -8.22 -10.30 -9.27
CA VAL A 176 -7.96 -8.87 -9.50
C VAL A 176 -6.81 -8.59 -10.45
N LEU A 177 -6.04 -9.59 -10.89
CA LEU A 177 -4.95 -9.41 -11.85
C LEU A 177 -5.36 -8.65 -13.13
N PRO A 178 -6.54 -8.91 -13.76
CA PRO A 178 -6.96 -8.16 -14.95
C PRO A 178 -7.15 -6.66 -14.70
N LEU A 179 -7.54 -6.27 -13.49
CA LEU A 179 -7.68 -4.88 -13.11
C LEU A 179 -6.33 -4.25 -12.78
N VAL A 180 -5.55 -4.90 -11.90
CA VAL A 180 -4.28 -4.37 -11.39
C VAL A 180 -3.22 -4.27 -12.49
N SER A 181 -3.27 -5.14 -13.49
CA SER A 181 -2.44 -5.06 -14.70
C SER A 181 -2.55 -3.71 -15.43
N ARG A 182 -3.68 -3.02 -15.29
CA ARG A 182 -3.98 -1.74 -15.96
C ARG A 182 -3.73 -0.52 -15.07
N LEU A 183 -3.30 -0.73 -13.82
CA LEU A 183 -2.96 0.35 -12.90
C LEU A 183 -1.47 0.71 -13.06
N PRO A 184 -1.04 1.95 -12.77
CA PRO A 184 0.36 2.35 -12.78
C PRO A 184 1.19 1.64 -11.69
N GLY A 185 2.50 1.87 -11.71
CA GLY A 185 3.48 1.14 -10.89
C GLY A 185 3.92 -0.16 -11.55
N LYS A 186 5.12 -0.63 -11.22
CA LYS A 186 5.72 -1.84 -11.78
C LYS A 186 5.48 -3.04 -10.88
N LEU A 187 5.55 -2.87 -9.56
CA LEU A 187 5.42 -3.97 -8.61
C LEU A 187 3.93 -4.32 -8.39
N LEU A 188 3.63 -5.62 -8.38
CA LEU A 188 2.41 -6.18 -7.83
C LEU A 188 2.78 -7.30 -6.85
N GLY A 189 2.64 -7.00 -5.56
CA GLY A 189 2.82 -7.95 -4.47
C GLY A 189 1.59 -8.81 -4.25
N VAL A 190 1.82 -10.11 -4.10
CA VAL A 190 0.79 -11.13 -3.87
C VAL A 190 1.14 -11.90 -2.61
N ASP A 191 0.13 -12.12 -1.77
CA ASP A 191 0.20 -13.00 -0.61
C ASP A 191 0.05 -14.46 -1.05
N LEU A 192 1.14 -15.22 -0.98
CA LEU A 192 1.18 -16.63 -1.39
C LEU A 192 0.68 -17.58 -0.31
N THR A 193 0.38 -17.07 0.89
CA THR A 193 -0.34 -17.86 1.90
C THR A 193 -1.84 -17.93 1.57
N GLU A 194 -2.33 -17.00 0.75
CA GLU A 194 -3.72 -16.91 0.29
C GLU A 194 -3.89 -17.18 -1.22
N THR A 195 -2.82 -16.99 -2.00
CA THR A 195 -2.82 -17.16 -3.47
C THR A 195 -2.00 -18.36 -3.89
N GLU A 196 -2.63 -19.31 -4.58
CA GLU A 196 -1.93 -20.48 -5.12
C GLU A 196 -0.90 -20.06 -6.20
N PRO A 197 0.40 -20.38 -6.04
CA PRO A 197 1.44 -19.96 -6.99
C PRO A 197 1.19 -20.41 -8.44
N SER A 198 0.61 -21.60 -8.63
CA SER A 198 0.33 -22.16 -9.95
C SER A 198 -0.63 -21.28 -10.78
N ARG A 199 -1.50 -20.51 -10.11
CA ARG A 199 -2.47 -19.61 -10.73
C ARG A 199 -1.84 -18.29 -11.20
N LEU A 200 -0.59 -18.03 -10.82
CA LEU A 200 0.18 -16.85 -11.23
C LEU A 200 1.02 -17.08 -12.50
N ARG A 201 0.97 -18.27 -13.12
CA ARG A 201 1.74 -18.56 -14.35
C ARG A 201 1.49 -17.57 -15.49
N ASN A 202 0.27 -17.04 -15.58
CA ASN A 202 -0.12 -16.03 -16.57
C ASN A 202 -0.10 -14.61 -15.98
N PHE A 203 0.93 -14.29 -15.21
CA PHE A 203 1.06 -12.98 -14.57
C PHE A 203 1.09 -11.85 -15.60
N PRO A 204 0.51 -10.67 -15.29
CA PRO A 204 0.47 -9.55 -16.23
C PRO A 204 1.86 -9.15 -16.74
N LYS A 205 2.00 -9.11 -18.07
CA LYS A 205 3.21 -8.59 -18.73
C LYS A 205 3.46 -7.14 -18.33
N GLY A 206 4.73 -6.79 -18.12
CA GLY A 206 5.13 -5.44 -17.72
C GLY A 206 4.97 -5.13 -16.23
N LYS A 207 4.51 -6.09 -15.43
CA LYS A 207 4.54 -6.04 -13.96
C LYS A 207 5.65 -6.94 -13.42
N THR A 208 6.24 -6.51 -12.31
CA THR A 208 7.12 -7.33 -11.47
C THR A 208 6.27 -7.99 -10.40
N LEU A 209 6.35 -9.32 -10.28
CA LEU A 209 5.66 -10.07 -9.24
C LEU A 209 6.45 -9.98 -7.92
N GLY A 210 5.82 -9.46 -6.88
CA GLY A 210 6.31 -9.56 -5.50
C GLY A 210 5.71 -10.77 -4.81
N LEU A 211 6.56 -11.59 -4.18
CA LEU A 211 6.16 -12.86 -3.55
C LEU A 211 6.09 -12.71 -2.02
N GLY A 212 4.88 -12.68 -1.47
CA GLY A 212 4.63 -12.74 -0.03
C GLY A 212 4.67 -14.18 0.46
N VAL A 213 5.87 -14.70 0.73
CA VAL A 213 6.12 -16.11 1.12
C VAL A 213 6.24 -16.36 2.62
N LEU A 214 6.36 -15.29 3.41
CA LEU A 214 6.45 -15.39 4.87
C LEU A 214 5.09 -15.06 5.45
N ASP A 215 4.58 -15.87 6.36
CA ASP A 215 3.31 -15.63 7.04
C ASP A 215 3.53 -14.87 8.36
N PRO A 216 3.29 -13.55 8.41
CA PRO A 216 3.45 -12.78 9.64
C PRO A 216 2.32 -13.02 10.66
N ARG A 217 1.31 -13.85 10.35
CA ARG A 217 0.15 -14.11 11.22
C ARG A 217 0.41 -15.23 12.22
N THR A 218 1.44 -16.03 11.98
CA THR A 218 1.87 -17.12 12.87
C THR A 218 3.24 -16.80 13.47
N SER A 219 3.50 -17.34 14.66
CA SER A 219 4.81 -17.28 15.31
C SER A 219 5.68 -18.51 15.00
N LEU A 220 5.18 -19.45 14.20
CA LEU A 220 5.92 -20.65 13.82
C LEU A 220 7.05 -20.29 12.85
N PRO A 221 8.25 -20.85 13.02
CA PRO A 221 9.30 -20.73 12.03
C PRO A 221 8.88 -21.34 10.70
N GLU A 222 9.30 -20.69 9.62
CA GLU A 222 9.05 -21.20 8.28
C GLU A 222 10.01 -22.34 7.91
N GLU A 223 9.52 -23.29 7.13
CA GLU A 223 10.35 -24.34 6.53
C GLU A 223 11.06 -23.79 5.29
N ILE A 224 12.33 -23.39 5.43
CA ILE A 224 13.12 -22.76 4.36
C ILE A 224 13.07 -23.54 3.03
N PRO A 225 13.22 -24.88 2.99
CA PRO A 225 13.12 -25.63 1.74
C PRO A 225 11.76 -25.48 1.05
N ALA A 226 10.66 -25.39 1.82
CA ALA A 226 9.32 -25.19 1.29
C ALA A 226 9.15 -23.79 0.68
N ILE A 227 9.68 -22.76 1.34
CA ILE A 227 9.70 -21.39 0.77
C ILE A 227 10.48 -21.36 -0.55
N VAL A 228 11.70 -21.92 -0.56
CA VAL A 228 12.55 -21.91 -1.76
C VAL A 228 11.86 -22.67 -2.91
N SER A 229 11.21 -23.79 -2.63
CA SER A 229 10.44 -24.53 -3.63
C SER A 229 9.28 -23.70 -4.19
N THR A 230 8.57 -22.98 -3.32
CA THR A 230 7.45 -22.11 -3.72
C THR A 230 7.92 -20.99 -4.65
N VAL A 231 9.04 -20.33 -4.33
CA VAL A 231 9.62 -19.24 -5.15
C VAL A 231 10.07 -19.71 -6.54
N ARG A 232 10.48 -20.97 -6.66
CA ARG A 232 11.00 -21.54 -7.93
C ARG A 232 9.92 -22.12 -8.86
N THR A 233 8.67 -22.21 -8.41
CA THR A 233 7.53 -22.83 -9.14
C THR A 233 6.98 -21.94 -10.24
#